data_AF-G5S840-F1
#
_entry.id   AF-G5S840-F1
#
_cell.length_a   1.000
_cell.length_b   1.000
_cell.length_c   1.000
_cell.angle_alpha   90.00
_cell.angle_beta   90.00
_cell.angle_gamma   90.00
#
_symmetry.space_group_name_H-M   'P 1'
#
loop_
_entity.id
_entity.type
_entity.pdbx_description
1 polymer ?
#
loop_
_entity_poly.entity_id
_entity_poly.type
_entity_poly.pdbx_seq_one_letter_code
_entity_poly.pdbx_strand_id
1 'polypeptide(L)'
;MLDPQPDARQDRLAQILSEWTPSIYRIGPQVENNGLNLNFPFVNDEDFAVFEYIIPLQMLCAILPPQKGINPAIPKDPQFHQKMKSKQEI
;
A
#
# COMPACT_ATOMS: atom_id res chain seq x y z
N MET A 1 1.93 2.11 -6.67
CA MET A 1 1.56 3.52 -6.90
C MET A 1 0.05 3.65 -6.74
N LEU A 2 -0.41 4.63 -5.97
CA LEU A 2 -1.84 4.93 -5.84
C LEU A 2 -2.19 5.93 -6.93
N ASP A 3 -3.16 5.60 -7.76
CA ASP A 3 -3.41 6.25 -9.04
C ASP A 3 -4.91 6.58 -9.21
N PRO A 4 -5.41 7.60 -8.50
CA PRO A 4 -6.82 8.01 -8.56
C PRO A 4 -7.22 8.63 -9.88
N GLN A 5 -6.29 9.31 -10.53
CA GLN A 5 -6.48 9.89 -11.85
C GLN A 5 -5.18 9.70 -12.64
N PRO A 6 -5.12 8.68 -13.53
CA PRO A 6 -3.95 8.49 -14.37
C PRO A 6 -3.74 9.74 -15.23
N ASP A 7 -2.54 10.32 -15.08
CA ASP A 7 -2.06 11.39 -15.94
C ASP A 7 -0.85 10.88 -16.75
N ALA A 8 -0.51 11.58 -17.83
CA ALA A 8 0.61 11.20 -18.70
C ALA A 8 1.95 11.11 -17.94
N ARG A 9 2.09 11.83 -16.81
CA ARG A 9 3.27 11.81 -15.97
C ARG A 9 3.31 10.53 -15.11
N GLN A 10 2.19 10.06 -14.58
CA GLN A 10 2.10 8.79 -13.86
C GLN A 10 2.41 7.61 -14.79
N ASP A 11 1.89 7.63 -16.01
CA ASP A 11 2.21 6.61 -17.02
C ASP A 11 3.69 6.63 -17.38
N ARG A 12 4.28 7.82 -17.61
CA ARG A 12 5.71 7.95 -17.89
C ARG A 12 6.57 7.49 -16.71
N LEU A 13 6.15 7.78 -15.48
CA LEU A 13 6.84 7.30 -14.29
C LEU A 13 6.79 5.78 -14.20
N ALA A 14 5.61 5.17 -14.38
CA ALA A 14 5.47 3.71 -14.38
C ALA A 14 6.33 3.06 -15.47
N GLN A 15 6.42 3.66 -16.65
CA GLN A 15 7.29 3.19 -17.74
C GLN A 15 8.76 3.20 -17.33
N ILE A 16 9.27 4.33 -16.81
CA ILE A 16 10.68 4.47 -16.40
C ILE A 16 11.01 3.50 -15.25
N LEU A 17 10.14 3.40 -14.24
CA LEU A 17 10.38 2.50 -13.10
C LEU A 17 10.37 1.02 -13.50
N SER A 18 9.59 0.66 -14.53
CA SER A 18 9.55 -0.70 -15.07
C SER A 18 10.86 -1.11 -15.74
N GLU A 19 11.71 -0.17 -16.16
CA GLU A 19 13.06 -0.45 -16.66
C GLU A 19 14.00 -0.90 -15.53
N TRP A 20 13.72 -0.53 -14.27
CA TRP A 20 14.57 -0.82 -13.12
C TRP A 20 14.12 -2.03 -12.33
N THR A 21 12.81 -2.32 -12.30
CA THR A 21 12.27 -3.45 -11.55
C THR A 21 10.99 -3.98 -12.19
N PRO A 22 10.78 -5.31 -12.23
CA PRO A 22 9.51 -5.88 -12.68
C PRO A 22 8.38 -5.71 -11.66
N SER A 23 8.69 -5.29 -10.42
CA SER A 23 7.75 -5.23 -9.31
C SER A 23 7.07 -3.86 -9.19
N ILE A 24 6.41 -3.42 -10.27
CA ILE A 24 5.61 -2.20 -10.31
C ILE A 24 4.13 -2.56 -10.26
N TYR A 25 3.44 -2.04 -9.24
CA TYR A 25 2.02 -2.26 -9.01
C TYR A 25 1.30 -0.91 -9.00
N ARG A 26 0.22 -0.76 -9.77
CA ARG A 26 -0.66 0.43 -9.76
C ARG A 26 -2.02 0.06 -9.19
N ILE A 27 -2.63 0.97 -8.44
CA ILE A 27 -3.96 0.79 -7.84
C ILE A 27 -4.81 1.97 -8.28
N GLY A 28 -5.94 1.71 -8.94
CA GLY A 28 -6.83 2.77 -9.42
C GLY A 28 -7.93 2.26 -10.35
N PRO A 29 -8.89 3.12 -10.73
CA PRO A 29 -10.01 2.71 -11.59
C PRO A 29 -9.64 2.53 -13.06
N GLN A 30 -8.59 3.19 -13.52
CA GLN A 30 -8.22 3.27 -14.93
C GLN A 30 -6.85 2.65 -15.24
N VAL A 31 -6.26 1.93 -14.28
CA VAL A 31 -4.98 1.24 -14.48
C VAL A 31 -5.18 -0.02 -15.34
N GLU A 32 -4.23 -0.36 -16.19
CA GLU A 32 -4.30 -1.57 -17.02
C GLU A 32 -4.46 -2.83 -16.16
N ASN A 33 -5.39 -3.72 -16.53
CA ASN A 33 -5.55 -5.01 -15.86
C ASN A 33 -4.57 -6.05 -16.42
N ASN A 34 -3.40 -6.16 -15.81
CA ASN A 34 -2.30 -7.02 -16.26
C ASN A 34 -1.83 -8.05 -15.21
N GLY A 35 -2.63 -8.28 -14.17
CA GLY A 35 -2.31 -9.20 -13.07
C GLY A 35 -1.35 -8.65 -12.01
N LEU A 36 -0.69 -7.52 -12.27
CA LEU A 36 0.07 -6.76 -11.25
C LEU A 36 -0.81 -5.66 -10.65
N ASN A 37 -1.50 -4.91 -11.50
CA ASN A 37 -2.28 -3.78 -11.04
C ASN A 37 -3.61 -4.20 -10.40
N LEU A 38 -4.06 -3.40 -9.43
CA LEU A 38 -5.43 -3.45 -8.92
C LEU A 38 -6.28 -2.43 -9.69
N ASN A 39 -6.91 -2.91 -10.77
CA ASN A 39 -7.98 -2.16 -11.42
C ASN A 39 -9.27 -2.35 -10.61
N PHE A 40 -9.74 -1.30 -9.93
CA PHE A 40 -10.95 -1.36 -9.10
C PHE A 40 -11.74 -0.06 -9.22
N PRO A 41 -13.08 -0.11 -9.36
CA PRO A 41 -13.92 1.07 -9.59
C PRO A 41 -14.14 1.87 -8.30
N PHE A 42 -13.08 2.50 -7.80
CA PHE A 42 -13.14 3.44 -6.68
C PHE A 42 -14.01 4.66 -7.02
N VAL A 43 -14.69 5.20 -6.02
CA VAL A 43 -15.53 6.40 -6.16
C VAL A 43 -14.65 7.62 -6.44
N ASN A 44 -13.45 7.66 -5.85
CA ASN A 44 -12.47 8.75 -6.04
C ASN A 44 -13.05 10.13 -5.71
N ASP A 45 -13.84 10.17 -4.64
CA ASP A 45 -14.27 11.44 -4.05
C ASP A 45 -13.05 12.25 -3.59
N GLU A 46 -13.08 13.58 -3.82
CA GLU A 46 -11.94 14.48 -3.58
C GLU A 46 -11.45 14.44 -2.13
N ASP A 47 -12.37 14.30 -1.19
CA ASP A 47 -12.07 14.29 0.24
C ASP A 47 -11.95 12.86 0.78
N PHE A 48 -12.70 11.90 0.21
CA PHE A 48 -12.88 10.57 0.80
C PHE A 48 -12.17 9.42 0.09
N ALA A 49 -11.51 9.64 -1.05
CA ALA A 49 -10.74 8.61 -1.75
C ALA A 49 -9.71 7.90 -0.85
N VAL A 50 -9.14 8.62 0.12
CA VAL A 50 -8.17 8.07 1.09
C VAL A 50 -8.72 6.84 1.84
N PHE A 51 -10.03 6.79 2.10
CA PHE A 51 -10.66 5.67 2.78
C PHE A 51 -10.76 4.41 1.91
N GLU A 52 -10.73 4.56 0.59
CA GLU A 52 -10.75 3.44 -0.35
C GLU A 52 -9.33 2.91 -0.61
N TYR A 53 -8.37 3.80 -0.86
CA TYR A 53 -7.01 3.42 -1.25
C TYR A 53 -6.18 2.79 -0.13
N ILE A 54 -6.51 3.04 1.13
CA ILE A 54 -5.81 2.43 2.27
C ILE A 54 -6.15 0.94 2.44
N ILE A 55 -7.34 0.52 2.03
CA ILE A 55 -7.85 -0.85 2.22
C ILE A 55 -6.94 -1.91 1.56
N PRO A 56 -6.59 -1.85 0.27
CA PRO A 56 -5.72 -2.86 -0.33
C PRO A 56 -4.34 -2.91 0.32
N LEU A 57 -3.82 -1.78 0.83
CA LEU A 57 -2.56 -1.75 1.56
C LEU A 57 -2.67 -2.44 2.93
N GLN A 58 -3.76 -2.21 3.66
CA GLN A 58 -4.04 -2.90 4.92
C GLN A 58 -4.22 -4.40 4.71
N MET A 59 -4.92 -4.81 3.65
CA MET A 59 -5.08 -6.22 3.28
C MET A 59 -3.73 -6.87 2.99
N LEU A 60 -2.82 -6.17 2.30
CA LEU A 60 -1.45 -6.66 2.09
C LEU A 60 -0.73 -6.88 3.43
N CYS A 61 -0.85 -5.95 4.38
CA CYS A 61 -0.30 -6.09 5.73
C CYS A 61 -0.93 -7.23 6.54
N ALA A 62 -2.17 -7.63 6.25
CA ALA A 62 -2.81 -8.75 6.91
C ALA A 62 -2.42 -10.11 6.30
N ILE A 63 -2.29 -10.18 4.96
CA ILE A 63 -2.12 -11.44 4.23
C ILE A 63 -0.66 -11.84 4.06
N LEU A 64 0.22 -10.89 3.72
CA LEU A 64 1.61 -11.20 3.36
C LEU A 64 2.47 -11.60 4.58
N PRO A 65 2.40 -10.94 5.76
CA PRO A 65 3.27 -11.28 6.88
C PRO A 65 3.11 -12.73 7.38
N PRO A 66 1.90 -13.29 7.52
CA PRO A 66 1.75 -14.71 7.89
C PRO A 66 2.46 -15.67 6.93
N GLN A 67 2.45 -15.39 5.62
CA GLN A 67 3.18 -16.19 4.62
C GLN A 67 4.70 -16.14 4.80
N LYS A 68 5.20 -15.12 5.50
CA LYS A 68 6.61 -14.94 5.87
C LYS A 68 6.92 -15.37 7.31
N GLY A 69 5.98 -16.04 7.98
CA GLY A 69 6.14 -16.47 9.39
C GLY A 69 6.05 -15.33 10.40
N ILE A 70 5.49 -14.18 10.02
CA ILE A 70 5.32 -13.01 10.87
C ILE A 70 3.85 -12.89 11.28
N ASN A 71 3.56 -12.78 12.58
CA ASN A 71 2.24 -12.38 13.05
C ASN A 71 2.14 -10.84 13.02
N PRO A 72 1.32 -10.25 12.12
CA PRO A 72 1.24 -8.78 11.98
C PRO A 72 0.62 -8.09 13.20
N ALA A 73 -0.06 -8.82 14.08
CA ALA A 73 -0.64 -8.27 15.31
C ALA A 73 0.37 -8.16 16.46
N ILE A 74 1.56 -8.74 16.33
CA ILE A 74 2.59 -8.75 17.38
C ILE A 74 3.77 -7.87 16.92
N PRO A 75 4.13 -6.82 17.66
CA PRO A 75 5.29 -6.01 17.33
C PRO A 75 6.58 -6.82 17.47
N LYS A 76 7.63 -6.45 16.73
CA LYS A 76 8.93 -7.14 16.74
C LYS A 76 9.56 -7.24 18.14
N ASP A 77 9.42 -6.20 18.95
CA ASP A 77 9.81 -6.18 20.36
C ASP A 77 8.65 -5.61 21.19
N PRO A 78 7.85 -6.45 21.86
CA PRO A 78 6.72 -6.01 22.68
C PRO A 78 7.10 -5.05 23.82
N GLN A 79 8.36 -5.05 24.27
CA GLN A 79 8.85 -4.21 25.36
C GLN A 79 9.59 -2.96 24.87
N PHE A 80 9.60 -2.68 23.56
CA PHE A 80 10.37 -1.59 22.96
C PHE A 80 10.12 -0.24 23.65
N HIS A 81 8.85 0.11 23.89
CA HIS A 81 8.50 1.39 24.51
C HIS A 81 8.97 1.51 25.96
N GLN A 82 8.93 0.42 26.73
CA GLN A 82 9.44 0.39 28.12
C GLN A 82 10.96 0.59 28.14
N LYS A 83 11.70 -0.13 27.26
CA LYS A 83 13.15 0.00 27.13
C LYS A 83 13.57 1.42 26.74
N MET A 84 12.81 2.04 25.84
CA MET A 84 13.06 3.39 25.36
C MET A 84 12.58 4.49 26.32
N LYS A 85 11.81 4.15 27.36
CA LYS A 85 11.12 5.11 28.25
C LYS A 85 10.36 6.19 27.46
N SER A 86 9.86 5.83 26.28
CA SER A 86 9.29 6.77 25.29
C SER A 86 7.82 7.10 25.53
N LYS A 87 7.18 6.37 26.44
CA LYS A 87 5.82 6.66 26.93
C LYS A 87 5.87 6.69 28.45
N GLN A 88 5.22 7.70 29.05
CA GLN A 88 4.91 7.67 30.46
C GLN A 88 3.84 6.61 30.67
N GLU A 89 4.05 5.69 31.61
CA GLU A 89 2.97 4.83 32.10
C GLU A 89 1.96 5.75 32.81
N ILE A 90 0.72 5.78 32.32
CA ILE A 90 -0.41 6.44 33.00
C ILE A 90 -0.95 5.46 34.04
#